data_AF-A0A3P6H914-F1
#
_entry.id   AF-A0A3P6H914-F1
#
_cell.length_a   1.000
_cell.length_b   1.000
_cell.length_c   1.000
_cell.angle_alpha   90.00
_cell.angle_beta   90.00
_cell.angle_gamma   90.00
#
_symmetry.space_group_name_H-M   'P 1'
#
loop_
_entity.id
_entity.type
_entity.pdbx_description
1 polymer ?
#
loop_
_entity_poly.entity_id
_entity_poly.type
_entity_poly.pdbx_seq_one_letter_code
_entity_poly.pdbx_strand_id
1 'polypeptide(L)'
;MRHLKISATKNYKRGKYLYAILKLLACDHVEGMNLLNVHKWRSNTYVVDKLWNQVKRSLHEVPIIKNSFYGTNMILIMPPRACELNKLENKCSKGFYYKEMARFMELVHRG
;
A
#
# COMPACT_ATOMS: atom_id res chain seq x y z
N MET A 1 -2.79 14.84 1.98
CA MET A 1 -3.46 13.83 1.11
C MET A 1 -4.24 14.39 -0.09
N ARG A 2 -4.72 15.65 -0.10
CA ARG A 2 -5.54 16.22 -1.20
C ARG A 2 -4.92 16.07 -2.60
N HIS A 3 -3.62 16.34 -2.76
CA HIS A 3 -2.93 16.18 -4.06
C HIS A 3 -2.93 14.73 -4.56
N LEU A 4 -2.71 13.75 -3.66
CA LEU A 4 -2.75 12.34 -4.01
C LEU A 4 -4.16 11.86 -4.36
N LYS A 5 -5.19 12.38 -3.67
CA LYS A 5 -6.59 12.15 -4.05
C LYS A 5 -6.88 12.66 -5.46
N ILE A 6 -6.49 13.89 -5.79
CA ILE A 6 -6.64 14.45 -7.14
C ILE A 6 -5.89 13.60 -8.17
N SER A 7 -4.67 13.18 -7.84
CA SER A 7 -3.86 12.32 -8.71
C SER A 7 -4.55 10.97 -8.96
N ALA A 8 -5.15 10.39 -7.93
CA ALA A 8 -5.93 9.16 -8.01
C ALA A 8 -7.18 9.32 -8.88
N THR A 9 -7.93 10.42 -8.72
CA THR A 9 -9.11 10.74 -9.53
C THR A 9 -8.76 10.94 -11.00
N LYS A 10 -7.59 11.54 -11.30
CA LYS A 10 -7.06 11.69 -12.66
C LYS A 10 -6.40 10.42 -13.21
N ASN A 11 -6.54 9.27 -12.55
CA ASN A 11 -6.00 7.97 -12.98
C ASN A 11 -4.47 7.91 -13.14
N TYR A 12 -3.71 8.78 -12.49
CA TYR A 12 -2.26 8.64 -12.45
C TYR A 12 -1.88 7.45 -11.57
N LYS A 13 -1.34 6.40 -12.19
CA LYS A 13 -1.08 5.10 -11.54
C LYS A 13 -0.26 5.22 -10.25
N ARG A 14 0.84 5.98 -10.27
CA ARG A 14 1.73 6.17 -9.10
C ARG A 14 0.99 6.86 -7.94
N GLY A 15 0.31 7.98 -8.24
CA GLY A 15 -0.42 8.74 -7.24
C GLY A 15 -1.60 7.97 -6.67
N LYS A 16 -2.34 7.23 -7.53
CA LYS A 16 -3.42 6.35 -7.08
C LYS A 16 -2.91 5.24 -6.17
N TYR A 17 -1.82 4.57 -6.55
CA TYR A 17 -1.22 3.50 -5.76
C TYR A 17 -0.78 4.00 -4.38
N LEU A 18 -0.04 5.12 -4.34
CA LEU A 18 0.40 5.72 -3.08
C LEU A 18 -0.79 6.20 -2.23
N TYR A 19 -1.81 6.81 -2.85
CA TYR A 19 -3.04 7.21 -2.17
C TYR A 19 -3.76 6.02 -1.54
N ALA A 20 -3.84 4.90 -2.27
CA ALA A 20 -4.48 3.69 -1.78
C ALA A 20 -3.76 3.10 -0.56
N ILE A 21 -2.42 3.05 -0.57
CA ILE A 21 -1.65 2.59 0.60
C ILE A 21 -1.88 3.50 1.80
N LEU A 22 -1.87 4.82 1.62
CA LEU A 22 -2.13 5.76 2.71
C LEU A 22 -3.55 5.63 3.26
N LYS A 23 -4.53 5.32 2.41
CA LYS A 23 -5.90 5.01 2.84
C LYS A 23 -5.96 3.76 3.72
N LEU A 24 -5.29 2.69 3.31
CA LEU A 24 -5.17 1.48 4.12
C LEU A 24 -4.53 1.80 5.49
N LEU A 25 -3.41 2.53 5.51
CA LEU A 25 -2.72 2.91 6.75
C LEU A 25 -3.55 3.86 7.64
N ALA A 26 -4.47 4.61 7.05
CA ALA A 26 -5.43 5.47 7.75
C ALA A 26 -6.69 4.72 8.25
N CYS A 27 -6.70 3.39 8.24
CA CYS A 27 -7.83 2.52 8.61
C CYS A 27 -9.02 2.54 7.62
N ASP A 28 -8.89 3.25 6.50
CA ASP A 28 -9.88 3.24 5.42
C ASP A 28 -9.61 2.08 4.46
N HIS A 29 -9.75 0.87 5.02
CA HIS A 29 -9.40 -0.37 4.33
C HIS A 29 -10.27 -0.62 3.09
N VAL A 30 -11.55 -0.26 3.14
CA VAL A 30 -12.49 -0.47 2.03
C VAL A 30 -12.10 0.41 0.83
N GLU A 31 -11.89 1.72 1.02
CA GLU A 31 -11.47 2.60 -0.08
C GLU A 31 -10.09 2.19 -0.60
N GLY A 32 -9.13 1.92 0.30
CA GLY A 32 -7.78 1.52 -0.08
C GLY A 32 -7.74 0.23 -0.90
N MET A 33 -8.48 -0.81 -0.48
CA MET A 33 -8.56 -2.08 -1.21
C MET A 33 -9.25 -1.90 -2.57
N ASN A 34 -10.33 -1.13 -2.63
CA ASN A 34 -11.04 -0.86 -3.88
C ASN A 34 -10.13 -0.16 -4.90
N LEU A 35 -9.36 0.84 -4.47
CA LEU A 35 -8.41 1.55 -5.33
C LEU A 35 -7.33 0.64 -5.92
N LEU A 36 -6.84 -0.33 -5.13
CA LEU A 36 -5.86 -1.31 -5.59
C LEU A 36 -6.49 -2.37 -6.52
N ASN A 37 -7.74 -2.78 -6.25
CA ASN A 37 -8.46 -3.78 -7.04
C ASN A 37 -8.87 -3.30 -8.43
N VAL A 38 -9.18 -2.00 -8.59
CA VAL A 38 -9.53 -1.40 -9.90
C VAL A 38 -8.50 -1.73 -10.97
N HIS A 39 -7.22 -1.86 -10.61
CA HIS A 39 -6.15 -2.14 -11.56
C HIS A 39 -5.73 -3.60 -11.61
N LYS A 40 -6.48 -4.51 -10.96
CA LYS A 40 -6.17 -5.94 -10.84
C LYS A 40 -4.71 -6.18 -10.43
N TRP A 41 -4.17 -5.30 -9.58
CA TRP A 41 -2.76 -5.34 -9.19
C TRP A 41 -2.38 -6.61 -8.43
N ARG A 42 -3.36 -7.21 -7.76
CA ARG A 42 -3.21 -8.52 -7.11
C ARG A 42 -2.88 -9.65 -8.10
N SER A 43 -3.27 -9.55 -9.37
CA SER A 43 -2.99 -10.57 -10.39
C SER A 43 -1.75 -10.28 -11.24
N ASN A 44 -1.06 -9.16 -11.02
CA ASN A 44 0.16 -8.81 -11.77
C ASN A 44 1.19 -8.14 -10.86
N THR A 45 1.87 -8.99 -10.08
CA THR A 45 2.89 -8.60 -9.11
C THR A 45 4.06 -7.85 -9.77
N TYR A 46 4.46 -8.23 -10.99
CA TYR A 46 5.53 -7.55 -11.73
C TYR A 46 5.23 -6.06 -11.97
N VAL A 47 4.00 -5.73 -12.40
CA VAL A 47 3.61 -4.34 -12.63
C VAL A 47 3.59 -3.56 -11.31
N VAL A 48 3.13 -4.18 -10.24
CA VAL A 48 3.12 -3.58 -8.89
C VAL A 48 4.54 -3.32 -8.40
N ASP A 49 5.45 -4.27 -8.55
CA ASP A 49 6.84 -4.14 -8.14
C ASP A 49 7.56 -3.04 -8.92
N LYS A 50 7.33 -2.95 -10.24
CA LYS A 50 7.84 -1.84 -11.06
C LYS A 50 7.30 -0.48 -10.60
N LEU A 51 6.00 -0.42 -10.27
CA LEU A 51 5.36 0.81 -9.79
C LEU A 51 5.90 1.22 -8.41
N TRP A 52 6.04 0.26 -7.50
CA TRP A 52 6.62 0.44 -6.18
C TRP A 52 8.04 1.01 -6.29
N ASN A 53 8.89 0.43 -7.14
CA ASN A 53 10.25 0.93 -7.34
C ASN A 53 10.29 2.37 -7.85
N GLN A 54 9.34 2.78 -8.71
CA GLN A 54 9.24 4.17 -9.15
C GLN A 54 8.82 5.09 -8.01
N VAL A 55 7.81 4.70 -7.22
CA VAL A 55 7.33 5.48 -6.07
C VAL A 55 8.43 5.60 -5.01
N LYS A 56 9.10 4.49 -4.66
CA LYS A 56 10.22 4.47 -3.71
C LYS A 56 11.32 5.43 -4.10
N ARG A 57 11.72 5.47 -5.39
CA ARG A 57 12.71 6.42 -5.89
C ARG A 57 12.26 7.87 -5.71
N SER A 58 11.01 8.18 -6.03
CA SER A 58 10.46 9.54 -5.84
C SER A 58 10.32 9.94 -4.37
N LEU A 59 10.09 8.97 -3.47
CA LEU A 59 9.94 9.22 -2.04
C LEU A 59 11.28 9.26 -1.29
N HIS A 60 12.37 8.77 -1.88
CA HIS A 60 13.69 8.75 -1.25
C HIS A 60 14.18 10.14 -0.84
N GLU A 61 13.78 11.18 -1.58
CA GLU A 61 14.16 12.58 -1.31
C GLU A 61 13.23 13.28 -0.32
N VAL A 62 12.15 12.63 0.11
CA VAL A 62 11.12 13.22 0.96
C VAL A 62 11.08 12.49 2.30
N PRO A 63 11.45 13.13 3.43
CA PRO A 63 11.34 12.49 4.73
C PRO A 63 9.87 12.21 5.05
N ILE A 64 9.54 10.93 5.27
CA ILE A 64 8.19 10.49 5.63
C ILE A 64 8.15 10.23 7.12
N ILE A 65 7.45 11.08 7.86
CA ILE A 65 7.25 10.94 9.31
C ILE A 65 6.14 9.93 9.57
N LYS A 66 6.42 8.94 10.42
CA LYS A 66 5.44 7.93 10.82
C LYS A 66 4.33 8.56 11.66
N ASN A 67 3.09 8.42 11.21
CA ASN A 67 1.95 8.63 12.08
C ASN A 67 1.80 7.43 13.03
N SER A 68 1.58 7.69 14.33
CA SER A 68 1.50 6.68 15.39
C SER A 68 0.48 5.58 15.08
N PHE A 69 -0.65 5.93 14.46
CA PHE A 69 -1.74 4.99 14.16
C PHE A 69 -1.45 4.02 13.00
N TYR A 70 -0.44 4.27 12.17
CA TYR A 70 -0.16 3.42 11.01
C TYR A 70 0.19 1.98 11.42
N GLY A 71 0.99 1.82 12.48
CA GLY A 71 1.32 0.49 13.00
C GLY A 71 0.09 -0.25 13.52
N THR A 72 -0.75 0.43 14.29
CA THR A 72 -1.99 -0.14 14.86
C THR A 72 -2.97 -0.56 13.77
N ASN A 73 -3.17 0.27 12.76
CA ASN A 73 -4.11 -0.02 11.67
C ASN A 73 -3.63 -1.19 10.80
N MET A 74 -2.32 -1.35 10.61
CA MET A 74 -1.77 -2.51 9.89
C MET A 74 -2.08 -3.84 10.55
N ILE A 75 -2.14 -3.90 11.89
CA ILE A 75 -2.45 -5.13 12.63
C ILE A 75 -3.85 -5.65 12.27
N LEU A 76 -4.82 -4.76 11.99
CA LEU A 76 -6.20 -5.11 11.67
C LEU A 76 -6.35 -5.89 10.35
N ILE A 77 -5.37 -5.78 9.46
CA ILE A 77 -5.33 -6.52 8.19
C ILE A 77 -4.11 -7.42 8.06
N MET A 78 -3.37 -7.61 9.16
CA MET A 78 -2.28 -8.58 9.23
C MET A 78 -2.85 -9.97 8.94
N PRO A 79 -2.30 -10.69 7.94
CA PRO A 79 -2.77 -12.02 7.64
C PRO A 79 -2.37 -12.99 8.79
N PRO A 80 -3.18 -14.04 9.07
CA PRO A 80 -2.81 -15.08 10.02
C PRO A 80 -1.41 -15.67 9.74
N ARG A 81 -0.69 -16.13 10.77
CA ARG A 81 0.67 -16.72 10.60
C ARG A 81 0.73 -17.87 9.59
N ALA A 82 -0.37 -18.60 9.40
CA ALA A 82 -0.50 -19.66 8.40
C ALA A 82 -0.47 -19.16 6.94
N CYS A 83 -0.62 -17.85 6.73
CA CYS A 83 -0.41 -17.20 5.45
C CYS A 83 1.08 -16.95 5.25
N GLU A 84 1.78 -17.87 4.59
CA GLU A 84 3.13 -17.58 4.14
C GLU A 84 3.13 -16.37 3.19
N LEU A 85 3.84 -15.30 3.56
CA LEU A 85 3.97 -14.07 2.76
C LEU A 85 4.52 -14.32 1.35
N ASN A 86 5.16 -15.48 1.13
CA ASN A 86 5.73 -15.87 -0.16
C ASN A 86 4.77 -16.70 -1.04
N LYS A 87 3.64 -17.19 -0.49
CA LYS A 87 2.61 -17.98 -1.21
C LYS A 87 1.25 -17.27 -1.22
N LEU A 88 1.29 -15.94 -1.38
CA LEU A 88 0.16 -15.02 -1.24
C LEU A 88 -0.90 -15.10 -2.34
N GLU A 89 -0.69 -15.89 -3.40
CA GLU A 89 -1.54 -15.81 -4.58
C GLU A 89 -2.96 -16.32 -4.33
N ASN A 90 -3.16 -17.39 -3.53
CA ASN A 90 -4.47 -18.05 -3.48
C ASN A 90 -5.14 -18.23 -2.09
N LYS A 91 -4.41 -18.17 -0.96
CA LYS A 91 -5.01 -18.51 0.36
C LYS A 91 -5.42 -17.33 1.24
N CYS A 92 -4.86 -16.13 1.06
CA CYS A 92 -5.07 -15.02 2.01
C CYS A 92 -5.48 -13.73 1.30
N SER A 93 -6.79 -13.43 1.36
CA SER A 93 -7.42 -12.29 0.69
C SER A 93 -6.80 -10.94 1.05
N LYS A 94 -6.26 -10.80 2.27
CA LYS A 94 -5.69 -9.55 2.78
C LYS A 94 -4.17 -9.41 2.66
N GLY A 95 -3.45 -10.51 2.38
CA GLY A 95 -2.00 -10.52 2.51
C GLY A 95 -1.27 -9.66 1.46
N PHE A 96 -1.85 -9.51 0.26
CA PHE A 96 -1.38 -8.55 -0.75
C PHE A 96 -1.38 -7.12 -0.19
N TYR A 97 -2.49 -6.65 0.38
CA TYR A 97 -2.60 -5.29 0.92
C TYR A 97 -1.65 -5.06 2.10
N TYR A 98 -1.51 -6.06 2.97
CA TYR A 98 -0.55 -6.01 4.07
C TYR A 98 0.89 -5.86 3.59
N LYS A 99 1.29 -6.64 2.56
CA LYS A 99 2.62 -6.53 1.95
C LYS A 99 2.88 -5.13 1.39
N GLU A 100 1.91 -4.53 0.70
CA GLU A 100 2.09 -3.20 0.11
C GLU A 100 2.18 -2.09 1.18
N MET A 101 1.43 -2.21 2.28
CA MET A 101 1.59 -1.32 3.43
C MET A 101 2.95 -1.50 4.11
N ALA A 102 3.40 -2.73 4.32
CA ALA A 102 4.69 -3.02 4.94
C ALA A 102 5.85 -2.40 4.15
N ARG A 103 5.82 -2.55 2.81
CA ARG A 103 6.76 -1.89 1.89
C ARG A 103 6.81 -0.38 2.09
N PHE A 104 5.65 0.27 2.22
CA PHE A 104 5.61 1.70 2.51
C PHE A 104 6.24 2.03 3.86
N MET A 105 5.93 1.26 4.90
CA MET A 105 6.47 1.48 6.25
C MET A 105 7.99 1.33 6.35
N GLU A 106 8.64 0.57 5.46
CA GLU A 106 10.11 0.51 5.37
C GLU A 106 10.74 1.86 4.98
N LEU A 107 10.00 2.74 4.30
CA LEU A 107 10.48 4.09 3.93
C LEU A 107 10.23 5.14 5.02
N VAL A 108 9.36 4.83 5.97
CA VAL A 108 8.92 5.78 6.98
C VAL A 108 9.94 5.82 8.11
N HIS A 109 10.47 7.00 8.39
CA HIS A 109 11.42 7.17 9.47
C HIS A 109 10.70 7.07 10.82
N ARG A 110 11.31 6.38 11.78
CA ARG A 110 10.94 6.52 13.19
C ARG A 110 11.46 7.89 13.61
N GLY A 111 10.59 8.90 13.55
CA GLY A 111 10.85 10.19 14.17
C GLY A 111 11.07 10.03 15.67
#